data_AF-A0A345C3V0-F1
#
_entry.id   AF-A0A345C3V0-F1
#
_cell.length_a   1.000
_cell.length_b   1.000
_cell.length_c   1.000
_cell.angle_alpha   90.00
_cell.angle_beta   90.00
_cell.angle_gamma   90.00
#
_symmetry.space_group_name_H-M   'P 1'
#
loop_
_entity.id
_entity.type
_entity.pdbx_description
1 polymer ?
#
loop_
_entity_poly.entity_id
_entity_poly.type
_entity_poly.pdbx_seq_one_letter_code
_entity_poly.pdbx_strand_id
1 'polypeptide(L)' 'MEQVPKAVKLNPQSGEVVQEFEQDRLDPFHVPYSGPSYRIQCGACGLNEDERLFMRF' A
#
# COMPACT_ATOMS: atom_id res chain seq x y z
N MET A 1 6.19 2.84 14.97
CA MET A 1 5.86 1.64 14.16
C MET A 1 5.69 2.12 12.74
N GLU A 2 6.47 1.58 11.80
CA GLU A 2 6.43 1.98 10.38
C GLU A 2 5.58 0.98 9.61
N GLN A 3 4.74 1.47 8.69
CA GLN A 3 3.96 0.62 7.79
C GLN A 3 4.73 0.46 6.47
N VAL A 4 5.14 -0.77 6.17
CA VAL A 4 5.83 -1.10 4.91
C VAL A 4 4.82 -1.79 3.99
N PRO A 5 4.35 -1.12 2.91
CA PRO A 5 3.40 -1.72 2.00
C PRO A 5 4.05 -2.90 1.25
N LYS A 6 3.35 -4.03 1.20
CA LYS A 6 3.76 -5.20 0.40
C LYS A 6 2.77 -5.42 -0.74
N ALA A 7 3.30 -5.69 -1.93
CA ALA A 7 2.47 -6.18 -3.04
C ALA A 7 2.11 -7.64 -2.76
N VAL A 8 0.82 -7.96 -2.74
CA VAL A 8 0.33 -9.31 -2.44
C VAL A 8 -0.79 -9.73 -3.37
N LYS A 9 -0.91 -11.03 -3.61
CA LYS A 9 -2.08 -11.66 -4.23
C LYS A 9 -2.98 -12.20 -3.15
N LEU A 10 -4.26 -11.87 -3.22
CA LEU A 10 -5.27 -12.38 -2.29
C LEU A 10 -6.11 -13.48 -2.94
N ASN A 11 -6.56 -14.43 -2.12
CA ASN A 11 -7.66 -15.31 -2.47
C ASN A 11 -8.96 -14.48 -2.52
N PRO A 12 -9.70 -14.45 -3.65
CA PRO A 12 -10.90 -13.63 -3.78
C PRO A 12 -12.08 -14.08 -2.89
N GLN A 13 -12.05 -15.31 -2.36
CA GLN A 13 -13.12 -15.87 -1.52
C GLN A 13 -12.83 -15.69 -0.03
N SER A 14 -11.58 -15.93 0.41
CA SER A 14 -11.19 -15.84 1.82
C SER A 14 -10.52 -14.52 2.19
N GLY A 15 -9.97 -13.79 1.22
CA GLY A 15 -9.13 -12.60 1.46
C GLY A 15 -7.73 -12.94 1.97
N GLU A 16 -7.35 -14.21 2.04
CA GLU A 16 -6.03 -14.64 2.52
C GLU A 16 -4.94 -14.30 1.50
N VAL A 17 -3.75 -13.97 2.00
CA VAL A 17 -2.56 -13.79 1.15
C VAL A 17 -2.12 -15.14 0.61
N VAL A 18 -2.18 -15.31 -0.72
CA VAL A 18 -1.71 -16.51 -1.40
C VAL A 18 -0.29 -16.35 -1.96
N GLN A 19 0.19 -15.11 -2.11
CA GLN A 19 1.54 -14.80 -2.59
C GLN A 19 1.95 -13.38 -2.19
N GLU A 20 3.21 -13.18 -1.78
CA GLU A 20 3.86 -11.86 -1.70
C GLU A 20 4.77 -11.68 -2.92
N PHE A 21 4.81 -10.47 -3.49
CA PHE A 21 5.68 -10.13 -4.60
C PHE A 21 6.87 -9.28 -4.13
N GLU A 22 8.05 -9.66 -4.60
CA GLU A 22 9.26 -8.83 -4.56
C GLU A 22 9.18 -7.81 -5.73
N GLN A 23 9.65 -6.59 -5.54
CA GLN A 23 9.52 -5.51 -6.56
C GLN A 23 10.20 -5.87 -7.90
N ASP A 24 11.18 -6.76 -7.84
CA ASP A 24 12.06 -7.21 -8.89
C ASP A 24 11.61 -8.53 -9.55
N ARG A 25 10.48 -9.11 -9.08
CA ARG A 25 9.83 -10.29 -9.67
C ARG A 25 8.31 -10.15 -9.69
N LEU A 26 7.84 -9.19 -10.48
CA LEU A 26 6.42 -9.02 -10.76
C LEU A 26 6.01 -9.90 -11.94
N ASP A 27 4.93 -10.65 -11.79
CA ASP A 27 4.29 -11.32 -12.93
C ASP A 27 3.79 -10.27 -13.95
N PRO A 28 3.60 -10.63 -15.24
CA PRO A 28 3.17 -9.71 -16.29
C PRO A 28 1.85 -8.97 -16.00
N PHE A 29 1.02 -9.54 -15.12
CA PHE A 29 -0.27 -8.99 -14.73
C PHE A 29 -0.23 -8.24 -13.39
N HIS A 30 0.94 -8.13 -12.74
CA HIS A 30 1.13 -7.37 -11.51
C HIS A 30 1.68 -5.98 -11.81
N VAL A 31 0.96 -4.97 -11.34
CA VAL A 31 1.42 -3.59 -11.36
C VAL A 31 2.22 -3.33 -10.08
N PRO A 32 3.46 -2.82 -10.17
CA PRO A 32 4.19 -2.42 -8.99
C PRO A 32 3.41 -1.36 -8.20
N TYR A 33 3.56 -1.36 -6.88
CA TYR A 33 3.04 -0.27 -6.07
C TYR A 33 3.70 1.06 -6.50
N SER A 34 2.88 2.01 -6.95
CA SER A 34 3.31 3.34 -7.38
C SER A 34 2.84 4.47 -6.46
N GLY A 35 2.29 4.11 -5.29
CA GLY A 35 1.89 5.08 -4.28
C GLY A 35 3.09 5.64 -3.50
N PRO A 36 2.84 6.58 -2.57
CA PRO A 36 3.92 7.22 -1.82
C PRO A 36 4.63 6.23 -0.89
N SER A 37 5.93 6.46 -0.68
CA SER A 37 6.73 5.67 0.27
C SER A 37 6.19 5.74 1.70
N TYR A 38 5.52 6.84 2.03
CA TYR A 38 4.91 7.08 3.33
C TYR A 38 3.47 7.54 3.18
N ARG A 39 2.59 7.00 4.02
CA ARG A 39 1.25 7.53 4.25
C ARG A 39 1.17 8.02 5.69
N ILE A 40 0.49 9.14 5.88
CA ILE A 40 0.27 9.76 7.19
C ILE A 40 -1.20 9.63 7.56
N GLN A 41 -1.46 9.25 8.82
CA GLN A 41 -2.79 9.23 9.40
C GLN A 41 -3.11 10.57 10.05
N CYS A 42 -4.21 11.20 9.66
CA CYS A 42 -4.76 12.34 10.38
C CYS A 42 -5.30 11.89 11.74
N GLY A 43 -4.71 12.40 12.83
CA GLY A 43 -5.17 12.08 14.18
C GLY A 43 -6.58 12.57 14.50
N ALA A 44 -7.10 13.57 13.77
CA ALA A 44 -8.41 14.16 14.02
C ALA A 44 -9.56 13.43 13.32
N CYS A 45 -9.36 12.99 12.07
CA CYS A 45 -10.41 12.36 11.26
C CYS A 45 -10.08 10.93 10.80
N GLY A 46 -8.86 10.45 11.02
CA GLY A 46 -8.41 9.12 10.63
C GLY A 46 -8.06 8.95 9.14
N LEU A 47 -8.10 10.01 8.32
CA LEU A 47 -7.71 9.95 6.91
C LEU A 47 -6.25 9.51 6.78
N ASN A 48 -6.01 8.46 5.98
CA ASN A 48 -4.67 7.92 5.70
C ASN A 48 -4.28 8.22 4.25
N GLU A 49 -3.38 9.18 4.04
CA GLU A 49 -3.01 9.65 2.71
C GLU A 49 -1.55 10.13 2.61
N ASP A 50 -1.13 10.47 1.39
CA ASP A 50 0.15 11.13 1.10
C ASP A 50 0.32 12.42 1.91
N GLU A 51 1.50 12.59 2.52
CA GLU A 51 1.85 13.77 3.31
C GLU A 51 1.65 15.11 2.56
N ARG A 52 1.82 15.10 1.24
CA ARG A 52 1.68 16.29 0.38
C ARG A 52 0.26 16.83 0.37
N LEU A 53 -0.74 15.99 0.64
CA LEU A 53 -2.13 16.44 0.78
C LEU A 53 -2.33 17.21 2.08
N PHE A 54 -1.63 16.87 3.15
CA PHE A 54 -1.72 17.58 4.43
C PHE A 54 -0.92 18.88 4.45
N MET A 55 0.20 18.96 3.72
CA MET A 55 1.01 20.19 3.62
C MET A 55 0.33 21.34 2.87
N ARG A 56 -0.71 21.04 2.08
CA ARG A 56 -1.43 22.05 1.28
C ARG A 56 -2.59 22.72 2.03
N PHE A 57 -2.84 22.35 3.29
CA PHE A 57 -3.91 22.89 4.12
C PHE A 57 -3.40 23.44 5.46
#